data_AF-A0A5S3X2L2-F1
#
_entry.id   AF-A0A5S3X2L2-F1
#
_cell.length_a   1.000
_cell.length_b   1.000
_cell.length_c   1.000
_cell.angle_alpha   90.00
_cell.angle_beta   90.00
_cell.angle_gamma   90.00
#
_symmetry.space_group_name_H-M   'P 1'
#
loop_
_entity.id
_entity.type
_entity.pdbx_description
1 polymer ?
#
loop_
_entity_poly.entity_id
_entity_poly.type
_entity_poly.pdbx_seq_one_letter_code
_entity_poly.pdbx_strand_id
1 'polypeptide(L)'
;MSRLNKECLPGQTPQLPPGFEFLPTCIGFEKSLSLYEHLATTLSWQQPSITLFGRTSPIPRLQCFIADPSVSYGYSGTQLNNTPWPDVLRAMRSRLKREYGQDFNALLVNWYRDGQDSMGWHSDDEAELGLNPTIFSLSLGATRAFKIRDKQTRETVTLPLSTGSGLLMTGRSQHDYQHALPKQAGVTQGRINLTFRTVG
;
A
#
# COMPACT_ATOMS: atom_id res chain seq x y z
N MET A 1 13.51 -25.95 12.28
CA MET A 1 14.17 -24.66 12.52
C MET A 1 13.08 -23.62 12.73
N SER A 2 13.03 -23.03 13.92
CA SER A 2 11.99 -22.09 14.35
C SER A 2 11.97 -20.85 13.44
N ARG A 3 10.84 -20.57 12.78
CA ARG A 3 10.64 -19.31 12.06
C ARG A 3 10.46 -18.21 13.11
N LEU A 4 11.52 -17.46 13.38
CA LEU A 4 11.46 -16.28 14.23
C LEU A 4 10.55 -15.24 13.56
N ASN A 5 9.29 -15.19 13.96
CA ASN A 5 8.45 -14.02 13.75
C ASN A 5 8.97 -12.95 14.71
N LYS A 6 9.67 -11.95 14.19
CA LYS A 6 10.00 -10.76 14.98
C LYS A 6 8.77 -9.85 14.99
N GLU A 7 8.07 -9.82 16.10
CA GLU A 7 7.01 -8.83 16.36
C GLU A 7 7.64 -7.54 16.87
N CYS A 8 7.20 -6.39 16.37
CA CYS A 8 7.61 -5.11 16.91
C CYS A 8 6.78 -4.78 18.16
N LEU A 9 7.45 -4.62 19.31
CA LEU A 9 6.82 -4.22 20.56
C LEU A 9 6.49 -2.71 20.56
N PRO A 10 5.47 -2.26 21.35
CA PRO A 10 5.15 -0.84 21.48
C PRO A 10 6.34 -0.04 22.04
N GLY A 11 6.68 1.09 21.40
CA GLY A 11 7.72 2.01 21.87
C GLY A 11 9.14 1.72 21.37
N GLN A 12 9.35 0.68 20.57
CA GLN A 12 10.62 0.45 19.86
C GLN A 12 10.46 0.79 18.37
N THR A 13 11.48 1.41 17.78
CA THR A 13 11.55 1.56 16.32
C THR A 13 11.64 0.16 15.71
N PRO A 14 10.71 -0.25 14.83
CA PRO A 14 10.76 -1.57 14.22
C PRO A 14 12.08 -1.73 13.45
N GLN A 15 12.81 -2.82 13.73
CA GLN A 15 13.94 -3.20 12.90
C GLN A 15 13.40 -3.78 11.59
N LEU A 16 13.34 -2.93 10.56
CA LEU A 16 12.86 -3.30 9.24
C LEU A 16 14.02 -3.75 8.34
N PRO A 17 13.73 -4.62 7.34
CA PRO A 17 14.74 -4.99 6.35
C PRO A 17 15.19 -3.78 5.51
N PRO A 18 16.37 -3.86 4.87
CA PRO A 18 16.87 -2.81 3.99
C PRO A 18 15.84 -2.34 2.95
N GLY A 19 15.78 -1.03 2.75
CA GLY A 19 14.84 -0.40 1.82
C GLY A 19 13.43 -0.19 2.37
N PHE A 20 13.18 -0.46 3.66
CA PHE A 20 11.92 -0.14 4.33
C PHE A 20 12.14 0.87 5.46
N GLU A 21 11.38 1.96 5.46
CA GLU A 21 11.38 2.96 6.52
C GLU A 21 9.95 3.22 7.00
N PHE A 22 9.72 3.07 8.31
CA PHE A 22 8.41 3.30 8.92
C PHE A 22 8.32 4.67 9.56
N LEU A 23 7.27 5.40 9.21
CA LEU A 23 6.93 6.69 9.78
C LEU A 23 5.69 6.51 10.67
N PRO A 24 5.82 6.44 12.01
CA PRO A 24 4.69 6.19 12.90
C PRO A 24 3.58 7.24 12.78
N THR A 25 3.92 8.46 12.36
CA THR A 25 2.95 9.55 12.15
C THR A 25 3.37 10.41 10.96
N CYS A 26 2.80 10.13 9.79
CA CYS A 26 2.93 10.97 8.60
C CYS A 26 1.89 12.10 8.58
N ILE A 27 0.67 11.79 9.05
CA ILE A 27 -0.43 12.74 9.26
C ILE A 27 -1.09 12.49 10.61
N GLY A 28 -1.63 13.55 11.24
CA GLY A 28 -2.28 13.45 12.53
C GLY A 28 -3.61 12.69 12.48
N PHE A 29 -4.06 12.19 13.64
CA PHE A 29 -5.25 11.34 13.77
C PHE A 29 -6.52 11.96 13.15
N GLU A 30 -6.87 13.19 13.53
CA GLU A 30 -8.06 13.89 13.01
C GLU A 30 -8.04 14.05 11.49
N LYS A 31 -6.88 14.42 10.93
CA LYS A 31 -6.69 14.52 9.47
C LYS A 31 -6.81 13.15 8.80
N SER A 32 -6.34 12.09 9.46
CA SER A 32 -6.43 10.73 8.95
C SER A 32 -7.88 10.24 8.90
N LEU A 33 -8.66 10.55 9.95
CA LEU A 33 -10.08 10.21 10.03
C LEU A 33 -10.88 10.95 8.97
N SER A 34 -10.72 12.27 8.88
CA SER A 34 -11.41 13.09 7.87
C SER A 34 -11.05 12.65 6.44
N LEU A 35 -9.77 12.34 6.18
CA LEU A 35 -9.34 11.83 4.88
C LEU A 35 -9.94 10.44 4.59
N TYR A 36 -9.98 9.54 5.58
CA TYR A 36 -10.61 8.23 5.42
C TYR A 36 -12.08 8.36 5.01
N GLU A 37 -12.86 9.14 5.75
CA GLU A 37 -14.29 9.35 5.51
C GLU A 37 -14.55 9.98 4.14
N HIS A 38 -13.75 10.99 3.79
CA HIS A 38 -13.84 11.65 2.50
C HIS A 38 -13.55 10.66 1.35
N LEU A 39 -12.45 9.90 1.40
CA LEU A 39 -12.10 8.98 0.33
C LEU A 39 -13.06 7.80 0.22
N ALA A 40 -13.50 7.25 1.36
CA ALA A 40 -14.47 6.16 1.40
C ALA A 40 -15.78 6.52 0.67
N THR A 41 -16.21 7.78 0.77
CA THR A 41 -17.48 8.26 0.19
C THR A 41 -17.36 8.84 -1.21
N THR A 42 -16.19 9.36 -1.60
CA THR A 42 -16.03 10.13 -2.85
C THR A 42 -15.29 9.38 -3.97
N LEU A 43 -14.45 8.40 -3.66
CA LEU A 43 -13.73 7.66 -4.69
C LEU A 43 -14.66 6.68 -5.42
N SER A 44 -14.48 6.59 -6.74
CA SER A 44 -15.17 5.62 -7.59
C SER A 44 -14.52 4.24 -7.48
N TRP A 45 -14.82 3.54 -6.39
CA TRP A 45 -14.27 2.23 -6.08
C TRP A 45 -14.61 1.14 -7.11
N GLN A 46 -13.64 0.30 -7.43
CA GLN A 46 -13.78 -0.83 -8.33
C GLN A 46 -13.34 -2.12 -7.64
N GLN A 47 -13.94 -3.25 -8.03
CA GLN A 47 -13.56 -4.59 -7.56
C GLN A 47 -13.37 -5.52 -8.76
N PRO A 48 -12.27 -5.38 -9.53
CA PRO A 48 -12.04 -6.23 -10.69
C PRO A 48 -11.88 -7.69 -10.28
N SER A 49 -12.11 -8.59 -11.22
CA SER A 49 -11.89 -10.02 -11.02
C SER A 49 -10.52 -10.43 -11.56
N ILE A 50 -9.89 -11.38 -10.88
CA ILE A 50 -8.65 -12.02 -11.33
C ILE A 50 -8.87 -13.51 -11.47
N THR A 51 -8.14 -14.12 -12.40
CA THR A 51 -8.14 -15.57 -12.59
C THR A 51 -6.89 -16.16 -11.96
N LEU A 52 -7.06 -16.91 -10.88
CA LEU A 52 -5.98 -17.63 -10.19
C LEU A 52 -6.28 -19.12 -10.22
N PHE A 53 -5.32 -19.93 -10.68
CA PHE A 53 -5.46 -21.39 -10.78
C PHE A 53 -6.75 -21.84 -11.50
N GLY A 54 -7.10 -21.15 -12.59
CA GLY A 54 -8.31 -21.43 -13.38
C GLY A 54 -9.64 -20.99 -12.76
N ARG A 55 -9.61 -20.31 -11.60
CA ARG A 55 -10.81 -19.77 -10.95
C ARG A 55 -10.81 -18.25 -11.04
N THR A 56 -11.88 -17.68 -11.60
CA THR A 56 -12.11 -16.24 -11.65
C THR A 56 -12.90 -15.81 -10.41
N SER A 57 -12.37 -14.84 -9.67
CA SER A 57 -13.07 -14.25 -8.53
C SER A 57 -12.72 -12.77 -8.37
N PRO A 58 -13.62 -11.96 -7.79
CA PRO A 58 -13.30 -10.59 -7.41
C PRO A 58 -12.06 -10.55 -6.52
N ILE A 59 -11.19 -9.55 -6.71
CA ILE A 59 -10.11 -9.32 -5.76
C ILE A 59 -10.70 -9.02 -4.37
N PRO A 60 -10.07 -9.47 -3.28
CA PRO A 60 -10.60 -9.30 -1.93
C PRO A 60 -10.24 -7.91 -1.37
N ARG A 61 -10.61 -6.85 -2.08
CA ARG A 61 -10.50 -5.43 -1.71
C ARG A 61 -11.18 -4.58 -2.78
N LEU A 62 -11.53 -3.35 -2.44
CA LEU A 62 -11.84 -2.34 -3.45
C LEU A 62 -10.57 -1.57 -3.83
N GLN A 63 -10.50 -1.07 -5.05
CA GLN A 63 -9.39 -0.25 -5.50
C GLN A 63 -9.83 0.93 -6.36
N CYS A 64 -9.01 1.97 -6.39
CA CYS A 64 -9.15 3.12 -7.28
C CYS A 64 -7.75 3.51 -7.76
N PHE A 65 -7.61 3.76 -9.07
CA PHE A 65 -6.35 4.20 -9.65
C PHE A 65 -6.45 5.68 -10.02
N ILE A 66 -5.53 6.46 -9.48
CA ILE A 66 -5.44 7.91 -9.66
C ILE A 66 -4.09 8.22 -10.28
N ALA A 67 -4.05 8.86 -11.43
CA ALA A 67 -2.78 9.20 -12.06
C ALA A 67 -2.86 10.48 -12.88
N ASP A 68 -1.69 11.00 -13.24
CA ASP A 68 -1.60 12.09 -14.21
C ASP A 68 -2.15 11.65 -15.58
N PRO A 69 -2.68 12.57 -16.41
CA PRO A 69 -3.29 12.20 -17.70
C PRO A 69 -2.38 11.45 -18.66
N SER A 70 -1.06 11.65 -18.56
CA SER A 70 -0.06 10.98 -19.39
C SER A 70 0.28 9.57 -18.93
N VAL A 71 -0.19 9.15 -17.76
CA VAL A 71 0.13 7.84 -17.18
C VAL A 71 -0.96 6.84 -17.57
N SER A 72 -0.55 5.81 -18.30
CA SER A 72 -1.33 4.58 -18.45
C SER A 72 -0.68 3.52 -17.57
N TYR A 73 -1.46 2.91 -16.67
CA TYR A 73 -0.97 1.86 -15.78
C TYR A 73 -1.79 0.60 -15.96
N GLY A 74 -1.10 -0.51 -16.25
CA GLY A 74 -1.71 -1.82 -16.40
C GLY A 74 -1.47 -2.68 -15.17
N TYR A 75 -2.49 -2.95 -14.36
CA TYR A 75 -2.36 -3.97 -13.31
C TYR A 75 -2.95 -5.30 -13.79
N SER A 76 -2.14 -6.36 -13.82
CA SER A 76 -2.58 -7.73 -14.14
C SER A 76 -3.37 -7.86 -15.46
N GLY A 77 -2.98 -7.08 -16.48
CA GLY A 77 -3.62 -7.10 -17.81
C GLY A 77 -4.99 -6.40 -17.90
N THR A 78 -5.45 -5.73 -16.83
CA THR A 78 -6.67 -4.92 -16.85
C THR A 78 -6.30 -3.44 -16.83
N GLN A 79 -6.73 -2.70 -17.85
CA GLN A 79 -6.61 -1.24 -17.86
C GLN A 79 -7.53 -0.69 -16.77
N LEU A 80 -6.95 -0.08 -15.74
CA LEU A 80 -7.73 0.59 -14.70
C LEU A 80 -8.21 1.93 -15.24
N ASN A 81 -9.47 2.28 -14.97
CA ASN A 81 -9.98 3.60 -15.35
C ASN A 81 -9.23 4.66 -14.56
N ASN A 82 -8.44 5.49 -15.25
CA ASN A 82 -7.70 6.58 -14.64
C ASN A 82 -8.66 7.63 -14.07
N THR A 83 -8.53 7.94 -12.78
CA THR A 83 -9.30 8.97 -12.09
C THR A 83 -8.42 10.21 -11.88
N PRO A 84 -8.91 11.43 -12.19
CA PRO A 84 -8.16 12.65 -11.88
C PRO A 84 -7.85 12.77 -10.38
N TRP A 85 -6.70 13.36 -10.05
CA TRP A 85 -6.29 13.58 -8.67
C TRP A 85 -7.30 14.44 -7.88
N PRO A 86 -7.84 13.96 -6.74
CA PRO A 86 -8.57 14.79 -5.80
C PRO A 86 -7.65 15.86 -5.17
N ASP A 87 -8.17 17.06 -4.94
CA ASP A 87 -7.40 18.20 -4.39
C ASP A 87 -6.66 17.84 -3.10
N VAL A 88 -7.33 17.11 -2.19
CA VAL A 88 -6.76 16.66 -0.91
C VAL A 88 -5.53 15.76 -1.09
N LEU A 89 -5.47 14.98 -2.18
CA LEU A 89 -4.35 14.10 -2.49
C LEU A 89 -3.23 14.81 -3.26
N ARG A 90 -3.53 15.88 -4.01
CA ARG A 90 -2.50 16.71 -4.68
C ARG A 90 -1.57 17.41 -3.68
N ALA A 91 -2.11 17.89 -2.56
CA ALA A 91 -1.32 18.53 -1.51
C ALA A 91 -0.33 17.54 -0.88
N MET A 92 -0.80 16.33 -0.60
CA MET A 92 0.04 15.23 -0.08
C MET A 92 1.12 14.84 -1.09
N ARG A 93 0.74 14.60 -2.35
CA ARG A 93 1.68 14.33 -3.45
C ARG A 93 2.79 15.38 -3.53
N SER A 94 2.42 16.67 -3.46
CA SER A 94 3.38 17.78 -3.53
C SER A 94 4.35 17.81 -2.35
N ARG A 95 3.89 17.43 -1.15
CA ARG A 95 4.77 17.26 0.01
C ARG A 95 5.75 16.10 -0.20
N LEU A 96 5.25 14.94 -0.59
CA LEU A 96 6.08 13.75 -0.84
C LEU A 96 7.15 14.00 -1.92
N LYS A 97 6.80 14.73 -2.98
CA LYS A 97 7.76 15.17 -4.01
C LYS A 97 8.91 15.98 -3.42
N ARG A 98 8.63 16.96 -2.55
CA ARG A 98 9.67 17.77 -1.90
C ARG A 98 10.53 16.95 -0.94
N GLU A 99 9.93 15.99 -0.26
CA GLU A 99 10.58 15.18 0.77
C GLU A 99 11.49 14.10 0.17
N TYR A 100 11.06 13.45 -0.91
CA TYR A 100 11.76 12.31 -1.50
C TYR A 100 12.35 12.57 -2.89
N GLY A 101 12.12 13.75 -3.46
CA GLY A 101 12.60 14.10 -4.80
C GLY A 101 11.96 13.31 -5.93
N GLN A 102 10.81 12.67 -5.69
CA GLN A 102 10.13 11.80 -6.66
C GLN A 102 8.85 12.43 -7.19
N ASP A 103 8.66 12.31 -8.50
CA ASP A 103 7.42 12.69 -9.18
C ASP A 103 6.38 11.57 -9.07
N PHE A 104 5.77 11.46 -7.88
CA PHE A 104 4.69 10.49 -7.62
C PHE A 104 3.44 10.75 -8.48
N ASN A 105 3.51 10.40 -9.75
CA ASN A 105 2.52 10.68 -10.79
C ASN A 105 1.37 9.66 -10.82
N ALA A 106 1.46 8.59 -10.03
CA ALA A 106 0.44 7.56 -9.90
C ALA A 106 0.17 7.22 -8.43
N LEU A 107 -1.07 6.80 -8.16
CA LEU A 107 -1.54 6.39 -6.85
C LEU A 107 -2.52 5.23 -7.00
N LEU A 108 -2.15 4.09 -6.44
CA LEU A 108 -3.06 2.97 -6.24
C LEU A 108 -3.67 3.06 -4.84
N VAL A 109 -4.99 3.28 -4.79
CA VAL A 109 -5.75 3.28 -3.55
C VAL A 109 -6.38 1.91 -3.35
N ASN A 110 -6.17 1.30 -2.19
CA ASN A 110 -6.80 0.05 -1.81
C ASN A 110 -7.68 0.26 -0.58
N TRP A 111 -8.95 -0.13 -0.64
CA TRP A 111 -9.86 -0.16 0.51
C TRP A 111 -10.20 -1.59 0.90
N TYR A 112 -9.72 -1.98 2.07
CA TYR A 112 -10.03 -3.23 2.74
C TYR A 112 -11.22 -2.95 3.65
N ARG A 113 -12.40 -3.47 3.32
CA ARG A 113 -13.65 -3.16 4.02
C ARG A 113 -13.65 -3.69 5.45
N ASP A 114 -12.97 -4.80 5.67
CA ASP A 114 -12.79 -5.46 6.96
C ASP A 114 -11.54 -6.38 6.94
N GLY A 115 -11.44 -7.25 7.94
CA GLY A 115 -10.40 -8.27 8.07
C GLY A 115 -10.48 -9.43 7.07
N GLN A 116 -11.55 -9.59 6.30
CA GLN A 116 -11.67 -10.61 5.26
C GLN A 116 -11.07 -10.17 3.93
N ASP A 117 -11.04 -8.86 3.68
CA ASP A 117 -10.27 -8.28 2.58
C ASP A 117 -8.75 -8.41 2.85
N SER A 118 -7.99 -8.68 1.80
CA SER A 118 -6.56 -9.04 1.90
C SER A 118 -5.77 -8.74 0.64
N MET A 119 -4.44 -8.83 0.76
CA MET A 119 -3.50 -8.84 -0.35
C MET A 119 -2.48 -9.95 -0.12
N GLY A 120 -2.35 -10.85 -1.09
CA GLY A 120 -1.41 -11.95 -1.04
C GLY A 120 0.05 -11.48 -1.07
N TRP A 121 0.98 -12.43 -0.94
CA TRP A 121 2.40 -12.14 -1.09
C TRP A 121 2.72 -11.67 -2.50
N HIS A 122 3.29 -10.48 -2.63
CA HIS A 122 3.70 -9.87 -3.90
C HIS A 122 4.89 -8.93 -3.68
N SER A 123 5.49 -8.49 -4.77
CA SER A 123 6.37 -7.32 -4.82
C SER A 123 5.73 -6.34 -5.80
N ASP A 124 5.99 -5.05 -5.63
CA ASP A 124 5.62 -4.03 -6.62
C ASP A 124 6.74 -3.99 -7.67
N ASP A 125 6.78 -4.99 -8.55
CA ASP A 125 7.82 -5.22 -9.57
C ASP A 125 7.33 -5.03 -11.01
N GLU A 126 6.24 -4.28 -11.19
CA GLU A 126 5.76 -3.91 -12.51
C GLU A 126 6.81 -3.10 -13.28
N ALA A 127 7.07 -3.46 -14.54
CA ALA A 127 8.13 -2.85 -15.36
C ALA A 127 7.99 -1.32 -15.48
N GLU A 128 6.75 -0.82 -15.45
CA GLU A 128 6.40 0.60 -15.53
C GLU A 128 6.88 1.41 -14.31
N LEU A 129 7.28 0.75 -13.21
CA LEU A 129 7.83 1.37 -12.01
C LEU A 129 9.37 1.54 -12.06
N GLY A 130 10.02 1.00 -13.09
CA GLY A 130 11.47 1.01 -13.24
C GLY A 130 12.20 0.04 -12.31
N LEU A 131 13.54 0.10 -12.31
CA LEU A 131 14.36 -0.91 -11.63
C LEU A 131 14.25 -0.84 -10.10
N ASN A 132 14.44 0.32 -9.47
CA ASN A 132 14.46 0.45 -8.01
C ASN A 132 13.42 1.51 -7.59
N PRO A 133 12.12 1.18 -7.65
CA PRO A 133 11.08 2.17 -7.43
C PRO A 133 11.13 2.72 -6.01
N THR A 134 10.80 4.00 -5.89
CA THR A 134 10.49 4.61 -4.60
C THR A 134 8.97 4.63 -4.46
N ILE A 135 8.46 3.95 -3.45
CA ILE A 135 7.04 3.78 -3.20
C ILE A 135 6.72 4.27 -1.80
N PHE A 136 5.74 5.16 -1.68
CA PHE A 136 5.29 5.66 -0.40
C PHE A 136 3.87 5.17 -0.11
N SER A 137 3.70 4.48 1.01
CA SER A 137 2.40 3.97 1.47
C SER A 137 1.90 4.75 2.67
N LEU A 138 0.66 5.24 2.63
CA LEU A 138 -0.04 5.82 3.78
C LEU A 138 -1.23 4.93 4.18
N SER A 139 -1.35 4.64 5.47
CA SER A 139 -2.47 3.86 6.03
C SER A 139 -3.48 4.75 6.74
N LEU A 140 -4.77 4.50 6.50
CA LEU A 140 -5.90 5.21 7.10
C LEU A 140 -6.91 4.19 7.64
N GLY A 141 -7.54 4.48 8.78
CA GLY A 141 -8.56 3.61 9.38
C GLY A 141 -7.96 2.46 10.18
N ALA A 142 -8.53 1.26 10.07
CA ALA A 142 -8.19 0.12 10.92
C ALA A 142 -6.72 -0.29 10.81
N THR A 143 -6.08 -0.54 11.96
CA THR A 143 -4.72 -1.09 12.02
C THR A 143 -4.72 -2.51 11.46
N ARG A 144 -3.77 -2.81 10.56
CA ARG A 144 -3.58 -4.15 10.00
C ARG A 144 -2.12 -4.58 10.06
N ALA A 145 -1.90 -5.87 10.27
CA ALA A 145 -0.57 -6.46 10.24
C ALA A 145 -0.05 -6.53 8.80
N PHE A 146 0.91 -5.67 8.46
CA PHE A 146 1.65 -5.75 7.21
C PHE A 146 2.83 -6.69 7.37
N LYS A 147 2.95 -7.69 6.50
CA LYS A 147 4.03 -8.67 6.58
C LYS A 147 5.03 -8.42 5.47
N ILE A 148 6.32 -8.44 5.81
CA ILE A 148 7.45 -8.35 4.87
C ILE A 148 8.23 -9.65 4.99
N ARG A 149 8.50 -10.30 3.87
CA ARG A 149 9.19 -11.58 3.80
C ARG A 149 10.34 -11.54 2.82
N ASP A 150 11.51 -11.93 3.28
CA ASP A 150 12.68 -12.14 2.43
C ASP A 150 12.41 -13.25 1.41
N LYS A 151 12.68 -13.00 0.13
CA LYS A 151 12.42 -13.98 -0.94
C LYS A 151 13.30 -15.22 -0.82
N GLN A 152 14.54 -15.08 -0.35
CA GLN A 152 15.53 -16.15 -0.23
C GLN A 152 15.42 -16.90 1.10
N THR A 153 15.56 -16.19 2.22
CA THR A 153 15.60 -16.80 3.56
C THR A 153 14.22 -17.16 4.08
N ARG A 154 13.16 -16.53 3.53
CA ARG A 154 11.77 -16.65 3.98
C ARG A 154 11.51 -16.11 5.38
N GLU A 155 12.49 -15.44 5.99
CA GLU A 155 12.31 -14.70 7.23
C GLU A 155 11.23 -13.64 7.06
N THR A 156 10.38 -13.48 8.08
CA THR A 156 9.21 -12.60 8.01
C THR A 156 9.20 -11.63 9.18
N VAL A 157 9.07 -10.35 8.87
CA VAL A 157 8.83 -9.26 9.82
C VAL A 157 7.36 -8.87 9.73
N THR A 158 6.73 -8.62 10.87
CA THR A 158 5.36 -8.11 10.95
C THR A 158 5.36 -6.70 11.51
N LEU A 159 4.79 -5.77 10.75
CA LEU A 159 4.68 -4.36 11.09
C LEU A 159 3.19 -3.97 11.18
N PRO A 160 2.67 -3.58 12.36
CA PRO A 160 1.33 -3.02 12.45
C PRO A 160 1.31 -1.63 11.79
N LEU A 161 0.51 -1.46 10.74
CA LEU A 161 0.29 -0.16 10.11
C LEU A 161 -1.02 0.45 10.63
N SER A 162 -0.90 1.44 11.50
CA SER A 162 -2.02 2.18 12.10
C SER A 162 -2.44 3.38 11.25
N THR A 163 -3.60 3.96 11.55
CA THR A 163 -4.07 5.19 10.91
C THR A 163 -3.03 6.31 11.03
N GLY A 164 -2.79 7.01 9.92
CA GLY A 164 -1.82 8.10 9.82
C GLY A 164 -0.36 7.66 9.70
N SER A 165 -0.05 6.37 9.78
CA SER A 165 1.31 5.85 9.60
C SER A 165 1.71 5.75 8.12
N GLY A 166 2.98 6.02 7.85
CA GLY A 166 3.62 5.91 6.54
C GLY A 166 4.62 4.76 6.49
N LEU A 167 4.78 4.17 5.31
CA LEU A 167 5.83 3.19 5.02
C LEU A 167 6.46 3.55 3.68
N LEU A 168 7.75 3.90 3.70
CA LEU A 168 8.55 4.15 2.52
C LEU A 168 9.26 2.85 2.12
N MET A 169 9.21 2.52 0.83
CA MET A 169 9.89 1.37 0.23
C MET A 169 10.78 1.86 -0.91
N THR A 170 12.08 1.60 -0.82
CA THR A 170 13.11 2.13 -1.74
C THR A 170 14.16 1.09 -2.10
N GLY A 171 15.07 1.46 -3.01
CA GLY A 171 16.23 0.65 -3.36
C GLY A 171 15.83 -0.73 -3.84
N ARG A 172 16.43 -1.77 -3.26
CA ARG A 172 16.17 -3.17 -3.64
C ARG A 172 14.95 -3.81 -2.96
N SER A 173 14.14 -3.05 -2.23
CA SER A 173 13.02 -3.59 -1.44
C SER A 173 12.10 -4.51 -2.25
N GLN A 174 11.74 -4.13 -3.48
CA GLN A 174 10.86 -4.93 -4.35
C GLN A 174 11.57 -6.13 -5.00
N HIS A 175 12.91 -6.09 -5.09
CA HIS A 175 13.71 -7.22 -5.58
C HIS A 175 13.84 -8.32 -4.53
N ASP A 176 14.21 -7.91 -3.32
CA ASP A 176 14.68 -8.83 -2.29
C ASP A 176 13.53 -9.30 -1.37
N TYR A 177 12.42 -8.54 -1.31
CA TYR A 177 11.30 -8.82 -0.39
C TYR A 177 9.96 -8.93 -1.11
N GLN A 178 9.10 -9.78 -0.56
CA GLN A 178 7.66 -9.77 -0.81
C GLN A 178 6.94 -9.20 0.39
N HIS A 179 5.76 -8.65 0.18
CA HIS A 179 4.90 -8.18 1.25
C HIS A 179 3.45 -8.61 1.07
N ALA A 180 2.70 -8.61 2.17
CA ALA A 180 1.32 -9.06 2.21
C ALA A 180 0.51 -8.33 3.29
N LEU A 181 -0.80 -8.26 3.05
CA LEU A 181 -1.81 -7.86 4.03
C LEU A 181 -2.77 -9.05 4.24
N PRO A 182 -2.44 -10.02 5.11
CA PRO A 182 -3.23 -11.23 5.29
C PRO A 182 -4.60 -10.92 5.91
N LYS A 183 -5.55 -11.85 5.74
CA LYS A 183 -6.84 -11.81 6.44
C LYS A 183 -6.62 -11.82 7.96
N GLN A 184 -7.45 -11.06 8.67
CA GLN A 184 -7.41 -10.91 10.13
C GLN A 184 -8.85 -10.83 10.65
N ALA A 185 -9.47 -11.99 10.91
CA ALA A 185 -10.91 -12.12 11.16
C ALA A 185 -11.48 -11.23 12.28
N GLY A 186 -10.66 -10.83 13.26
CA GLY A 186 -11.08 -9.93 14.35
C GLY A 186 -11.17 -8.44 13.99
N VAL A 187 -10.77 -8.03 12.78
CA VAL A 187 -10.89 -6.62 12.33
C VAL A 187 -12.21 -6.43 11.61
N THR A 188 -13.06 -5.57 12.14
CA THR A 188 -14.39 -5.28 11.58
C THR A 188 -14.49 -3.89 10.94
N GLN A 189 -13.49 -3.04 11.15
CA GLN A 189 -13.43 -1.69 10.57
C GLN A 189 -12.62 -1.68 9.27
N GLY A 190 -12.96 -0.75 8.39
CA GLY A 190 -12.28 -0.57 7.12
C GLY A 190 -10.91 0.10 7.24
N ARG A 191 -10.03 -0.19 6.27
CA ARG A 191 -8.71 0.40 6.09
C ARG A 191 -8.54 0.87 4.66
N ILE A 192 -8.18 2.14 4.47
CA ILE A 192 -7.74 2.66 3.17
C ILE A 192 -6.21 2.77 3.18
N ASN A 193 -5.60 2.38 2.07
CA ASN A 193 -4.18 2.46 1.84
C ASN A 193 -3.91 3.26 0.56
N LEU A 194 -3.08 4.29 0.66
CA LEU A 194 -2.64 5.11 -0.46
C LEU A 194 -1.21 4.73 -0.84
N THR A 195 -1.00 4.05 -1.96
CA THR A 195 0.33 3.69 -2.46
C THR A 195 0.74 4.62 -3.60
N PHE A 196 1.54 5.64 -3.28
CA PHE A 196 2.10 6.58 -4.24
C PHE A 196 3.30 5.97 -4.96
N ARG A 197 3.32 6.13 -6.29
CA ARG A 197 4.31 5.54 -7.20
C ARG A 197 4.73 6.55 -8.27
N THR A 198 5.91 6.33 -8.84
CA THR A 198 6.34 6.98 -10.08
C THR A 198 6.25 5.95 -11.21
N VAL A 199 5.53 6.29 -12.28
CA VAL A 199 5.29 5.44 -13.45
C VAL A 199 5.86 6.14 -14.68
N GLY A 200 6.69 5.45 -15.47
CA GLY A 200 7.26 6.02 -16.70
C GLY A 200 8.53 5.32 -17.19
#